data_AF-A0A959PHZ9-F1
#
_entry.id   AF-A0A959PHZ9-F1
#
_cell.length_a   1.000
_cell.length_b   1.000
_cell.length_c   1.000
_cell.angle_alpha   90.00
_cell.angle_beta   90.00
_cell.angle_gamma   90.00
#
_symmetry.space_group_name_H-M   'P 1'
#
loop_
_entity.id
_entity.type
_entity.pdbx_description
1 polymer ?
#
loop_
_entity_poly.entity_id
_entity_poly.type
_entity_poly.pdbx_seq_one_letter_code
_entity_poly.pdbx_strand_id
1 'polypeptide(L)'
;MTMTTKHKIGDKTIAIKRPSKRTEFMAGIEFGMLSKGCKNFGICRIQVINRTDLLAINKKFEDFDGIALIYVEPSGNVEMFFLYKGMDEKIKKLYFGQKHFIVGEDVMVNAPSGCKNELSPKGIIRKGAYPFEKRPWGYWVRFY
;
A
#
# COMPACT_ATOMS: atom_id res chain seq x y z
N MET A 1 -22.75 -3.93 12.61
CA MET A 1 -23.32 -2.67 12.12
C MET A 1 -22.54 -2.20 10.90
N THR A 2 -23.21 -2.03 9.76
CA THR A 2 -22.60 -1.64 8.48
C THR A 2 -22.68 -0.12 8.33
N MET A 3 -21.55 0.57 8.25
CA MET A 3 -21.54 2.00 7.90
C MET A 3 -21.45 2.15 6.39
N THR A 4 -22.34 2.97 5.82
CA THR A 4 -22.37 3.26 4.38
C THR A 4 -21.77 4.64 4.17
N THR A 5 -20.58 4.70 3.60
CA THR A 5 -19.95 5.98 3.24
C THR A 5 -20.25 6.28 1.78
N LYS A 6 -20.87 7.43 1.53
CA LYS A 6 -21.16 7.93 0.18
C LYS A 6 -20.02 8.85 -0.25
N HIS A 7 -19.33 8.50 -1.33
CA HIS A 7 -18.33 9.37 -1.94
C HIS A 7 -18.87 9.94 -3.24
N LYS A 8 -18.74 11.27 -3.41
CA LYS A 8 -19.12 11.98 -4.62
C LYS A 8 -17.88 12.14 -5.50
N ILE A 9 -17.91 11.58 -6.70
CA ILE A 9 -16.87 11.75 -7.72
C ILE A 9 -17.57 12.28 -8.97
N GLY A 10 -17.39 13.58 -9.26
CA GLY A 10 -18.21 14.28 -10.24
C GLY A 10 -19.70 14.28 -9.86
N ASP A 11 -20.58 13.99 -10.81
CA ASP A 11 -22.04 13.90 -10.59
C ASP A 11 -22.52 12.52 -10.09
N LYS A 12 -21.60 11.56 -9.93
CA LYS A 12 -21.96 10.20 -9.48
C LYS A 12 -21.66 10.03 -7.99
N THR A 13 -22.65 9.46 -7.29
CA THR A 13 -22.50 9.06 -5.89
C THR A 13 -22.29 7.56 -5.82
N ILE A 14 -21.13 7.15 -5.31
CA ILE A 14 -20.81 5.74 -5.09
C ILE A 14 -21.03 5.44 -3.61
N ALA A 15 -21.94 4.50 -3.32
CA ALA A 15 -22.16 3.98 -1.98
C ALA A 15 -21.33 2.72 -1.78
N ILE A 16 -20.30 2.80 -0.93
CA ILE A 16 -19.48 1.64 -0.61
C ILE A 16 -19.95 1.09 0.74
N LYS A 17 -20.56 -0.10 0.74
CA LYS A 17 -20.81 -0.84 1.98
C LYS A 17 -19.48 -1.41 2.47
N ARG A 18 -18.93 -0.87 3.57
CA ARG A 18 -17.66 -1.32 4.15
C ARG A 18 -17.92 -2.13 5.44
N PRO A 19 -17.29 -3.29 5.63
CA PRO A 19 -17.20 -3.88 6.96
C PRO A 19 -16.42 -2.93 7.87
N SER A 20 -16.88 -2.79 9.11
CA SER A 20 -16.32 -1.91 10.13
C SER A 20 -14.89 -2.32 10.52
N LYS A 21 -13.99 -1.33 10.60
CA LYS A 21 -12.65 -1.32 11.27
C LYS A 21 -11.36 -1.67 10.51
N ARG A 22 -11.28 -1.56 9.18
CA ARG A 22 -9.95 -1.56 8.52
C ARG A 22 -9.33 -0.16 8.51
N THR A 23 -8.02 -0.06 8.76
CA THR A 23 -7.28 1.21 8.62
C THR A 23 -6.76 1.34 7.20
N GLU A 24 -7.01 2.49 6.59
CA GLU A 24 -6.64 2.81 5.21
C GLU A 24 -5.73 4.04 5.20
N PHE A 25 -4.57 3.95 4.56
CA PHE A 25 -3.65 5.06 4.39
C PHE A 25 -2.85 4.93 3.11
N MET A 26 -2.27 6.04 2.65
CA MET A 26 -1.37 6.03 1.50
C MET A 26 0.07 6.08 1.98
N ALA A 27 0.95 5.37 1.28
CA ALA A 27 2.36 5.33 1.60
C ALA A 27 3.23 5.35 0.34
N GLY A 28 4.39 5.99 0.46
CA GLY A 28 5.50 5.84 -0.45
C GLY A 28 6.20 4.52 -0.14
N ILE A 29 6.55 3.80 -1.19
CA ILE A 29 7.19 2.49 -1.11
C ILE A 29 8.56 2.59 -1.76
N GLU A 30 9.58 2.20 -1.01
CA GLU A 30 10.91 1.97 -1.55
C GLU A 30 11.11 0.47 -1.74
N PHE A 31 11.53 0.09 -2.93
CA PHE A 31 11.78 -1.29 -3.29
C PHE A 31 13.29 -1.58 -3.27
N GLY A 32 13.65 -2.64 -2.54
CA GLY A 32 15.04 -2.97 -2.27
C GLY A 32 15.57 -4.17 -3.03
N MET A 33 16.88 -4.14 -3.32
CA MET A 33 17.70 -5.33 -3.56
C MET A 33 18.83 -5.37 -2.53
N LEU A 34 19.39 -6.55 -2.26
CA LEU A 34 20.56 -6.74 -1.40
C LEU A 34 21.70 -5.74 -1.68
N SER A 35 21.90 -5.35 -2.94
CA SER A 35 22.96 -4.43 -3.38
C SER A 35 22.73 -2.95 -3.06
N LYS A 36 21.52 -2.55 -2.62
CA LYS A 36 21.17 -1.16 -2.31
C LYS A 36 21.11 -0.86 -0.80
N GLY A 37 21.66 -1.73 0.05
CA GLY A 37 21.61 -1.57 1.51
C GLY A 37 20.29 -2.05 2.14
N CYS A 38 19.33 -2.49 1.33
CA CYS A 38 18.18 -3.25 1.79
C CYS A 38 18.60 -4.68 2.06
N LYS A 39 18.13 -5.28 3.15
CA LYS A 39 18.52 -6.65 3.50
C LYS A 39 17.94 -7.70 2.54
N ASN A 40 16.86 -7.40 1.82
CA ASN A 40 16.18 -8.37 0.97
C ASN A 40 15.52 -7.77 -0.28
N PHE A 41 15.10 -8.65 -1.20
CA PHE A 41 14.31 -8.31 -2.39
C PHE A 41 12.83 -8.09 -2.02
N GLY A 42 12.24 -6.97 -2.45
CA GLY A 42 10.83 -6.67 -2.21
C GLY A 42 10.63 -5.28 -1.60
N ILE A 43 9.77 -5.19 -0.58
CA ILE A 43 9.50 -3.94 0.14
C ILE A 43 10.65 -3.66 1.12
N CYS A 44 11.35 -2.55 0.93
CA CYS A 44 12.44 -2.14 1.82
C CYS A 44 11.99 -1.09 2.83
N ARG A 45 11.20 -0.11 2.41
CA ARG A 45 10.68 0.95 3.28
C ARG A 45 9.24 1.30 2.90
N ILE A 46 8.42 1.53 3.93
CA ILE A 46 7.06 2.04 3.81
C ILE A 46 6.99 3.34 4.61
N GLN A 47 6.68 4.45 3.95
CA GLN A 47 6.54 5.75 4.59
C GLN A 47 5.15 6.33 4.33
N VAL A 48 4.40 6.59 5.40
CA VAL A 48 3.05 7.17 5.30
C VAL A 48 3.14 8.55 4.64
N ILE A 49 2.33 8.76 3.60
CA ILE A 49 2.19 10.06 2.93
C ILE A 49 0.97 10.76 3.52
N ASN A 50 1.14 12.00 3.97
CA ASN A 50 0.05 12.74 4.57
C ASN A 50 -0.90 13.28 3.49
N ARG A 51 -2.19 13.40 3.80
CA ARG A 51 -3.22 13.77 2.79
C ARG A 51 -2.99 15.16 2.19
N THR A 52 -2.38 16.06 2.94
CA THR A 52 -1.96 17.40 2.47
C THR A 52 -0.88 17.32 1.40
N ASP A 53 -0.01 16.31 1.45
CA ASP A 53 1.04 16.08 0.44
C ASP A 53 0.46 15.51 -0.87
N LEU A 54 -0.78 14.98 -0.84
CA LEU A 54 -1.46 14.47 -2.03
C LEU A 54 -1.95 15.58 -2.97
N LEU A 55 -2.26 16.77 -2.47
CA LEU A 55 -2.55 17.91 -3.35
C LEU A 55 -1.28 18.40 -4.07
N ALA A 56 -0.11 18.03 -3.55
CA ALA A 56 1.18 18.21 -4.19
C ALA A 56 1.64 16.98 -5.01
N ILE A 57 0.74 16.07 -5.44
CA ILE A 57 1.06 14.90 -6.31
C ILE A 57 1.79 15.27 -7.63
N ASN A 58 1.83 16.56 -8.01
CA ASN A 58 2.64 17.04 -9.13
C ASN A 58 4.11 17.35 -8.75
N LYS A 59 4.44 17.42 -7.46
CA LYS A 59 5.81 17.38 -6.95
C LYS A 59 6.20 15.91 -6.92
N LYS A 60 7.17 15.56 -7.76
CA LYS A 60 7.59 14.19 -7.95
C LYS A 60 7.94 13.56 -6.59
N PHE A 61 7.42 12.37 -6.34
CA PHE A 61 7.84 11.49 -5.25
C PHE A 61 9.22 10.91 -5.58
N GLU A 62 10.21 11.77 -5.83
CA GLU A 62 11.57 11.38 -6.26
C GLU A 62 12.27 10.46 -5.24
N ASP A 63 11.80 10.46 -3.99
CA ASP A 63 12.37 9.64 -2.91
C ASP A 63 11.79 8.22 -2.81
N PHE A 64 10.76 7.87 -3.61
CA PHE A 64 10.10 6.56 -3.55
C PHE A 64 10.02 5.90 -4.93
N ASP A 65 10.18 4.58 -4.96
CA ASP A 65 10.04 3.77 -6.17
C ASP A 65 8.56 3.49 -6.53
N GLY A 66 7.65 3.68 -5.58
CA GLY A 66 6.24 3.32 -5.67
C GLY A 66 5.34 4.13 -4.74
N ILE A 67 4.05 4.16 -5.06
CA ILE A 67 3.01 4.63 -4.13
C ILE A 67 1.97 3.52 -3.99
N ALA A 68 1.55 3.22 -2.76
CA ALA A 68 0.51 2.24 -2.49
C ALA A 68 -0.58 2.80 -1.57
N LEU A 69 -1.83 2.39 -1.83
CA LEU A 69 -2.88 2.40 -0.83
C LEU A 69 -2.74 1.13 0.02
N ILE A 70 -2.64 1.30 1.34
CA ILE A 70 -2.47 0.20 2.29
C ILE A 70 -3.73 0.06 3.11
N TYR A 71 -4.22 -1.17 3.22
CA TYR A 71 -5.32 -1.58 4.06
C TYR A 71 -4.80 -2.55 5.12
N VAL A 72 -5.00 -2.21 6.39
CA VAL A 72 -4.66 -3.10 7.51
C VAL A 72 -5.96 -3.50 8.20
N GLU A 73 -6.24 -4.79 8.21
CA GLU A 73 -7.40 -5.35 8.91
C GLU A 73 -7.12 -5.49 10.41
N PRO A 74 -8.17 -5.54 11.27
CA PRO A 74 -8.00 -5.83 12.71
C PRO A 74 -7.31 -7.16 12.99
N SER A 75 -7.39 -8.13 12.07
CA SER A 75 -6.70 -9.42 12.13
C SER A 75 -5.18 -9.31 11.91
N GLY A 76 -4.69 -8.15 11.43
CA GLY A 76 -3.31 -7.95 11.04
C GLY A 76 -3.03 -8.26 9.56
N ASN A 77 -4.03 -8.73 8.80
CA ASN A 77 -3.90 -8.92 7.36
C ASN A 77 -3.64 -7.58 6.67
N VAL A 78 -2.79 -7.60 5.65
CA VAL A 78 -2.43 -6.41 4.88
C VAL A 78 -2.83 -6.59 3.43
N GLU A 79 -3.50 -5.61 2.86
CA GLU A 79 -3.66 -5.49 1.41
C GLU A 79 -2.97 -4.22 0.94
N MET A 80 -2.29 -4.29 -0.21
CA MET A 80 -1.67 -3.14 -0.83
C MET A 80 -2.11 -3.01 -2.28
N PHE A 81 -2.48 -1.79 -2.66
CA PHE A 81 -2.75 -1.42 -4.04
C PHE A 81 -1.71 -0.44 -4.55
N PHE A 82 -0.77 -0.93 -5.34
CA PHE A 82 0.35 -0.18 -5.91
C PHE A 82 -0.11 0.58 -7.15
N LEU A 83 0.00 1.91 -7.14
CA LEU A 83 -0.50 2.79 -8.19
C LEU A 83 0.50 2.92 -9.35
N TYR A 84 0.04 2.80 -10.60
CA TYR A 84 0.91 2.97 -11.77
C TYR A 84 1.53 4.34 -11.88
N LYS A 85 0.82 5.39 -11.46
CA LYS A 85 1.30 6.77 -11.50
C LYS A 85 2.51 6.99 -10.58
N GLY A 86 2.67 6.14 -9.55
CA GLY A 86 3.76 6.22 -8.59
C GLY A 86 4.95 5.31 -8.91
N MET A 87 4.93 4.56 -10.02
CA MET A 87 5.98 3.59 -10.37
C MET A 87 6.45 3.77 -11.82
N ASP A 88 7.75 3.70 -12.03
CA ASP A 88 8.31 3.63 -13.39
C ASP A 88 8.17 2.22 -14.01
N GLU A 89 8.42 2.11 -15.32
CA GLU A 89 8.32 0.82 -16.03
C GLU A 89 9.36 -0.22 -15.58
N LYS A 90 10.53 0.23 -15.10
CA LYS A 90 11.59 -0.68 -14.65
C LYS A 90 11.16 -1.39 -13.36
N ILE A 91 10.61 -0.64 -12.41
CA ILE A 91 10.05 -1.15 -11.15
C ILE A 91 8.87 -2.07 -11.43
N LYS A 92 7.95 -1.69 -12.32
CA LYS A 92 6.82 -2.55 -12.71
C LYS A 92 7.31 -3.89 -13.25
N LYS A 93 8.28 -3.89 -14.16
CA LYS A 93 8.83 -5.12 -14.72
C LYS A 93 9.58 -5.96 -13.68
N LEU A 94 10.32 -5.32 -12.78
CA LEU A 94 11.13 -6.02 -11.78
C LEU A 94 10.28 -6.72 -10.72
N TYR A 95 9.26 -6.04 -10.17
CA TYR A 95 8.46 -6.54 -9.04
C TYR A 95 7.11 -7.13 -9.45
N PHE A 96 6.59 -6.76 -10.62
CA PHE A 96 5.29 -7.19 -11.14
C PHE A 96 5.36 -7.76 -12.57
N GLY A 97 6.57 -8.01 -13.10
CA GLY A 97 6.75 -8.71 -14.38
C GLY A 97 6.65 -10.23 -14.26
N GLN A 98 6.73 -10.75 -13.03
CA GLN A 98 6.56 -12.18 -12.72
C GLN A 98 5.11 -12.47 -12.31
N LYS A 99 4.75 -13.74 -12.10
CA LYS A 99 3.40 -14.11 -11.63
C LYS A 99 3.13 -13.79 -10.15
N HIS A 100 4.19 -13.52 -9.39
CA HIS A 100 4.12 -13.28 -7.95
C HIS A 100 4.95 -12.04 -7.58
N PHE A 101 4.49 -11.35 -6.54
CA PHE A 101 5.23 -10.31 -5.85
C PHE A 101 6.02 -10.96 -4.72
N ILE A 102 7.34 -10.82 -4.74
CA ILE A 102 8.22 -11.46 -3.76
C ILE A 102 8.53 -10.50 -2.62
N VAL A 103 8.36 -10.99 -1.40
CA VAL A 103 8.80 -10.35 -0.17
C VAL A 103 9.88 -11.22 0.47
N GLY A 104 11.11 -10.71 0.53
CA GLY A 104 12.25 -11.50 1.04
C GLY A 104 12.39 -11.49 2.57
N GLU A 105 11.72 -10.59 3.30
CA GLU A 105 11.70 -10.57 4.77
C GLU A 105 10.38 -10.09 5.35
N ASP A 106 10.15 -10.40 6.62
CA ASP A 106 8.96 -9.93 7.32
C ASP A 106 8.99 -8.39 7.45
N VAL A 107 7.96 -7.72 6.94
CA VAL A 107 7.81 -6.26 6.98
C VAL A 107 6.69 -5.88 7.92
N MET A 108 7.02 -5.05 8.92
CA MET A 108 6.05 -4.47 9.84
C MET A 108 5.37 -3.27 9.22
N VAL A 109 4.04 -3.29 9.19
CA VAL A 109 3.21 -2.19 8.70
C VAL A 109 2.58 -1.47 9.89
N ASN A 110 3.09 -0.30 10.21
CA ASN A 110 2.55 0.54 11.28
C ASN A 110 1.54 1.53 10.68
N ALA A 111 0.25 1.30 10.91
CA ALA A 111 -0.76 2.26 10.51
C ALA A 111 -0.64 3.56 11.33
N PRO A 112 -0.83 4.75 10.73
CA PRO A 112 -0.77 6.01 11.45
C PRO A 112 -1.85 6.05 12.55
N SER A 113 -1.47 6.41 13.78
CA SER A 113 -2.40 6.58 14.90
C SER A 113 -3.11 7.91 14.76
N GLY A 114 -4.43 7.88 14.52
CA GLY A 114 -5.27 9.08 14.49
C GLY A 114 -5.58 9.67 15.87
N CYS A 115 -5.31 8.92 16.95
CA CYS A 115 -5.66 9.29 18.32
C CYS A 115 -4.52 8.93 19.29
N LYS A 116 -4.28 9.81 20.28
CA LYS A 116 -3.18 9.70 21.25
C LYS A 116 -3.21 8.47 22.16
N ASN A 117 -4.24 7.64 22.14
CA ASN A 117 -4.39 6.47 23.03
C ASN A 117 -4.96 5.20 22.36
N GLU A 118 -5.04 5.12 21.03
CA GLU A 118 -5.43 3.89 20.34
C GLU A 118 -4.21 3.17 19.79
N LEU A 119 -4.07 1.88 20.12
CA LEU A 119 -3.13 0.98 19.46
C LEU A 119 -3.49 0.94 17.97
N SER A 120 -2.70 1.60 17.12
CA SER A 120 -2.82 1.44 15.67
C SER A 120 -2.74 -0.05 15.33
N PRO A 121 -3.65 -0.57 14.49
CA PRO A 121 -3.50 -1.93 14.00
C PRO A 121 -2.15 -2.04 13.29
N LYS A 122 -1.39 -3.05 13.68
CA LYS A 122 -0.10 -3.41 13.08
C LYS A 122 -0.33 -4.59 12.17
N GLY A 123 0.08 -4.45 10.92
CA GLY A 123 0.13 -5.56 9.97
C GLY A 123 1.53 -6.16 9.94
N ILE A 124 1.62 -7.46 9.65
CA ILE A 124 2.90 -8.12 9.35
C ILE A 124 2.77 -8.72 7.97
N ILE A 125 3.53 -8.21 7.02
CA ILE A 125 3.72 -8.87 5.72
C ILE A 125 4.82 -9.90 5.93
N ARG A 126 4.51 -11.18 5.83
CA ARG A 126 5.52 -12.24 5.99
C ARG A 126 6.40 -12.36 4.74
N LYS A 127 7.59 -12.92 4.91
CA LYS A 127 8.39 -13.36 3.76
C LYS A 127 7.61 -14.39 2.93
N GLY A 128 7.63 -14.26 1.61
CA GLY A 128 6.88 -15.15 0.73
C GLY A 128 6.72 -14.65 -0.70
N ALA A 129 6.00 -15.45 -1.47
CA ALA A 129 5.58 -15.12 -2.82
C ALA A 129 4.06 -14.92 -2.84
N TYR A 130 3.63 -13.72 -3.20
CA TYR A 130 2.22 -13.33 -3.12
C TYR A 130 1.65 -13.17 -4.53
N PRO A 131 0.49 -13.80 -4.84
CA PRO A 131 -0.19 -13.52 -6.08
C PRO A 131 -0.64 -12.05 -6.09
N PHE A 132 -0.66 -11.45 -7.27
CA PHE A 132 -1.19 -10.11 -7.45
C PHE A 132 -2.16 -10.05 -8.62
N GLU A 133 -3.08 -9.10 -8.54
CA GLU A 133 -4.06 -8.86 -9.59
C GLU A 133 -3.74 -7.54 -10.30
N LYS A 134 -3.63 -7.60 -11.63
CA LYS A 134 -3.51 -6.40 -12.45
C LYS A 134 -4.87 -5.71 -12.54
N ARG A 135 -4.93 -4.42 -12.21
CA ARG A 135 -6.13 -3.56 -12.32
C ARG A 135 -5.82 -2.38 -13.24
N PRO A 136 -6.84 -1.64 -13.75
CA PRO A 136 -6.60 -0.55 -14.70
C PRO A 136 -5.65 0.56 -14.20
N TRP A 137 -5.51 0.70 -12.87
CA TRP A 137 -4.80 1.81 -12.23
C TRP A 137 -3.59 1.35 -11.39
N GLY A 138 -3.32 0.03 -11.33
CA GLY A 138 -2.37 -0.50 -10.36
C GLY A 138 -2.29 -2.02 -10.28
N TYR A 139 -1.54 -2.49 -9.28
CA TYR A 139 -1.46 -3.91 -8.89
C TYR A 139 -2.02 -4.09 -7.48
N TRP A 140 -2.88 -5.07 -7.30
CA TRP A 140 -3.44 -5.42 -5.99
C TRP A 140 -2.73 -6.65 -5.44
N VAL A 141 -2.20 -6.56 -4.22
CA VAL A 141 -1.52 -7.67 -3.53
C VAL A 141 -2.19 -7.88 -2.18
N ARG A 142 -2.49 -9.13 -1.86
CA ARG A 142 -3.02 -9.53 -0.55
C ARG A 142 -1.98 -10.34 0.20
N PHE A 143 -1.68 -9.92 1.42
CA PHE A 143 -0.73 -10.55 2.32
C PHE A 143 -1.51 -11.20 3.47
N TYR A 144 -1.56 -12.53 3.46
CA TYR A 144 -2.15 -13.39 4.49
C TYR A 144 -1.06 -13.98 5.39
#